data_AF-A0A1M7CE33-F1
#
_entry.id   AF-A0A1M7CE33-F1
#
_cell.length_a   1.000
_cell.length_b   1.000
_cell.length_c   1.000
_cell.angle_alpha   90.00
_cell.angle_beta   90.00
_cell.angle_gamma   90.00
#
_symmetry.space_group_name_H-M   'P 1'
#
loop_
_entity.id
_entity.type
_entity.pdbx_description
1 polymer ?
#
loop_
_entity_poly.entity_id
_entity_poly.type
_entity_poly.pdbx_seq_one_letter_code
_entity_poly.pdbx_strand_id
1 'polypeptide(L)' 'MRQIPLQTSVLASHLRHAIGVVVTFLGPSWDGQDKKYRPEEHYMRGPGPKWREKHSLHRGSTRGV' A
#
# COMPACT_ATOMS: atom_id res chain seq x y z
N MET A 1 30.66 -39.14 14.14
CA MET A 1 30.43 -37.73 14.51
C MET A 1 30.90 -36.84 13.37
N ARG A 2 29.97 -36.25 12.59
CA ARG A 2 30.33 -35.36 11.47
C ARG A 2 30.67 -33.99 12.05
N GLN A 3 31.96 -33.71 12.19
CA GLN A 3 32.44 -32.38 12.60
C GLN A 3 32.16 -31.41 11.45
N ILE A 4 31.26 -30.46 11.68
CA ILE A 4 31.03 -29.35 10.75
C ILE A 4 32.24 -28.42 10.92
N PRO A 5 33.09 -28.24 9.89
CA PRO A 5 34.27 -27.41 10.03
C PRO A 5 33.84 -25.96 10.30
N LEU A 6 34.41 -25.31 11.32
CA LEU A 6 34.11 -23.91 11.69
C LEU A 6 34.14 -22.94 10.49
N GLN A 7 34.95 -23.26 9.47
CA GLN A 7 35.04 -22.58 8.18
C GLN A 7 33.68 -22.45 7.47
N THR A 8 32.83 -23.48 7.51
CA THR A 8 31.50 -23.43 6.87
C THR A 8 30.51 -22.58 7.66
N SER A 9 30.71 -22.41 8.97
CA SER A 9 29.83 -21.59 9.82
C SER A 9 30.00 -20.10 9.53
N VAL A 10 31.24 -19.64 9.34
CA VAL A 10 31.52 -18.24 8.98
C VAL A 10 30.96 -17.91 7.60
N LEU A 11 31.20 -18.78 6.62
CA LEU A 11 30.64 -18.67 5.27
C LEU A 11 29.11 -18.69 5.27
N ALA A 12 28.50 -19.62 6.02
CA ALA A 12 27.05 -19.71 6.15
C ALA A 12 26.44 -18.47 6.83
N SER A 13 27.13 -17.90 7.83
CA SER A 13 26.69 -16.68 8.51
C SER A 13 26.70 -15.46 7.59
N HIS A 14 27.78 -15.30 6.80
CA HIS A 14 27.86 -14.23 5.81
C HIS A 14 26.82 -14.42 4.70
N LEU A 15 26.62 -15.65 4.22
CA LEU A 15 25.60 -15.97 3.22
C LEU A 15 24.20 -15.66 3.73
N ARG A 16 23.86 -16.08 4.94
CA ARG A 16 22.56 -15.80 5.58
C ARG A 16 22.34 -14.30 5.77
N HIS A 17 23.38 -13.56 6.16
CA HIS A 17 23.31 -12.13 6.32
C HIS A 17 23.09 -11.41 4.98
N ALA A 18 23.85 -11.79 3.94
CA ALA A 18 23.69 -11.27 2.59
C ALA A 18 22.28 -11.53 2.05
N ILE A 19 21.74 -12.73 2.24
CA ILE A 19 20.35 -13.07 1.88
C ILE A 19 19.36 -12.19 2.65
N GLY A 20 19.56 -11.98 3.95
CA GLY A 20 18.71 -11.11 4.77
C GLY A 20 18.67 -9.67 4.26
N VAL A 21 19.84 -9.10 3.93
CA VAL A 21 19.95 -7.74 3.37
C VAL A 21 19.19 -7.62 2.04
N VAL A 22 19.36 -8.60 1.15
CA VAL A 22 18.66 -8.65 -0.14
C VAL A 22 17.15 -8.75 0.08
N VAL A 23 16.68 -9.65 0.95
CA VAL A 23 15.25 -9.84 1.23
C VAL A 23 14.62 -8.60 1.86
N THR A 24 15.30 -7.90 2.77
CA THR A 24 14.75 -6.69 3.40
C THR A 24 14.75 -5.48 2.46
N PHE A 25 15.79 -5.34 1.62
CA PHE A 25 15.86 -4.23 0.67
C PHE A 25 14.91 -4.41 -0.51
N LEU A 26 14.80 -5.64 -1.03
CA LEU A 26 13.96 -5.94 -2.17
C LEU A 26 12.53 -6.28 -1.73
N GLY A 27 12.32 -7.07 -0.68
CA GLY A 27 11.01 -7.60 -0.27
C GLY A 27 9.82 -6.62 -0.30
N PRO A 28 9.94 -5.39 0.25
CA PRO A 28 8.82 -4.43 0.26
C PRO A 28 8.34 -4.01 -1.14
N SER A 29 9.22 -4.04 -2.15
CA SER A 29 8.87 -3.66 -3.52
C SER A 29 8.10 -4.77 -4.27
N TRP A 30 8.10 -6.01 -3.76
CA TRP A 30 7.51 -7.20 -4.37
C TRP A 30 6.33 -7.70 -3.56
N ASP A 31 6.26 -7.30 -2.29
CA ASP A 31 5.14 -7.55 -1.38
C ASP A 31 3.82 -6.98 -1.91
N GLY A 32 3.85 -6.19 -2.99
CA GLY A 32 2.73 -6.10 -3.92
C GLY A 32 1.42 -5.88 -3.19
N GLN A 33 1.46 -5.04 -2.15
CA GLN A 33 0.29 -4.55 -1.45
C GLN A 33 -0.38 -3.61 -2.45
N ASP A 34 -0.90 -4.20 -3.53
CA ASP A 34 -2.00 -3.77 -4.37
C ASP A 34 -3.20 -3.70 -3.43
N LYS A 35 -3.13 -2.78 -2.46
CA LYS A 35 -4.28 -2.26 -1.78
C LYS A 35 -5.02 -1.54 -2.87
N LYS A 36 -5.85 -2.31 -3.58
CA LYS A 36 -6.78 -1.83 -4.59
C LYS A 36 -7.42 -0.59 -3.98
N TYR A 37 -7.18 0.57 -4.59
CA TYR A 37 -7.70 1.83 -4.08
C TYR A 37 -9.20 1.67 -3.82
N ARG A 38 -9.58 1.77 -2.55
CA ARG A 38 -10.97 1.68 -2.08
C ARG A 38 -11.47 3.08 -1.83
N PRO A 39 -11.99 3.77 -2.86
CA PRO A 39 -12.53 5.10 -2.68
C PRO A 39 -13.61 5.11 -1.59
N GLU A 40 -14.39 4.06 -1.39
CA GLU A 40 -15.37 3.93 -0.31
C GLU A 40 -14.80 4.06 1.12
N GLU A 41 -13.51 3.79 1.34
CA GLU A 41 -12.82 4.01 2.62
C GLU A 41 -12.26 5.44 2.74
N HIS A 42 -12.15 6.17 1.62
CA HIS A 42 -11.47 7.47 1.52
C HIS A 42 -12.36 8.63 1.02
N TYR A 43 -13.51 8.33 0.42
CA TYR A 43 -14.55 9.27 0.04
C TYR A 43 -15.43 9.49 1.25
N MET A 44 -15.12 10.55 1.96
CA MET A 44 -15.98 11.09 2.99
C MET A 44 -17.27 11.61 2.34
N ARG A 45 -18.29 10.75 2.30
CA ARG A 45 -19.72 11.09 2.44
C ARG A 45 -20.25 12.11 1.41
N GLY A 46 -20.14 11.77 0.13
CA GLY A 46 -20.90 12.40 -0.97
C GLY A 46 -20.65 13.91 -1.16
N PRO A 47 -21.43 14.58 -2.03
CA PRO A 47 -21.35 16.02 -2.17
C PRO A 47 -21.78 16.68 -0.86
N GLY A 48 -20.79 17.24 -0.15
CA GLY A 48 -21.02 17.96 1.08
C GLY A 48 -21.98 19.13 0.89
N PRO A 49 -22.51 19.71 1.98
CA PRO A 49 -23.42 20.85 1.94
C PRO A 49 -22.95 21.98 1.00
N LYS A 50 -21.64 22.25 0.93
CA LYS A 50 -21.03 23.22 0.00
C LYS A 50 -21.19 22.89 -1.49
N TRP A 51 -21.08 21.62 -1.86
CA TRP A 51 -21.38 21.19 -3.23
C TRP A 51 -22.86 21.40 -3.53
N ARG A 52 -23.73 21.10 -2.55
CA ARG A 52 -25.16 21.33 -2.71
C ARG A 52 -25.44 22.82 -2.87
N GLU A 53 -24.92 23.73 -2.07
CA GLU A 53 -25.13 25.17 -2.23
C GLU A 53 -24.71 25.67 -3.63
N LYS A 54 -23.52 25.28 -4.10
CA LYS A 54 -23.03 25.66 -5.44
C LYS A 54 -23.93 25.17 -6.57
N HIS A 55 -24.55 24.01 -6.42
CA HIS A 55 -25.36 23.38 -7.46
C HIS A 55 -26.88 23.49 -7.24
N SER A 56 -27.34 23.94 -6.06
CA SER A 56 -28.76 24.16 -5.73
C SER A 56 -29.31 25.34 -6.51
N LEU A 57 -28.47 26.36 -6.74
CA LEU A 57 -28.82 27.52 -7.55
C LEU A 57 -29.16 27.14 -9.00
N HIS A 58 -28.58 26.06 -9.53
CA HIS A 58 -28.88 25.58 -10.89
C HIS A 58 -30.13 24.71 -10.96
N ARG A 59 -30.63 24.17 -9.84
CA ARG A 59 -31.83 23.29 -9.80
C ARG A 59 -33.15 24.09 -9.74
N GLY A 60 -33.10 25.37 -9.38
CA GLY A 60 -34.28 26.25 -9.36
C GLY A 60 -34.81 26.64 -10.75
N SER A 61 -34.04 26.44 -11.82
CA SER A 61 -34.40 26.90 -13.17
C SER A 61 -35.18 25.89 -14.02
N THR A 62 -35.44 24.67 -13.54
CA THR A 62 -36.13 23.61 -14.34
C THR A 62 -37.38 23.04 -13.68
N ARG A 63 -38.07 23.82 -12.85
CA ARG A 63 -39.48 23.55 -12.46
C ARG A 63 -40.35 24.70 -12.91
N GLY A 64 -40.51 24.78 -14.22
CA GLY A 64 -41.52 25.60 -14.87
C GLY A 64 -41.83 24.95 -16.21
N VAL A 65 -42.59 23.85 -16.19
CA VAL A 65 -43.75 23.51 -17.05
C VAL A 65 -44.54 22.44 -16.32
#